data_AF-A0A356HVI0-F1
#
_entry.id   AF-A0A356HVI0-F1
#
_cell.length_a   1.000
_cell.length_b   1.000
_cell.length_c   1.000
_cell.angle_alpha   90.00
_cell.angle_beta   90.00
_cell.angle_gamma   90.00
#
_symmetry.space_group_name_H-M   'P 1'
#
loop_
_entity.id
_entity.type
_entity.pdbx_description
1 polymer ?
#
loop_
_entity_poly.entity_id
_entity_poly.type
_entity_poly.pdbx_seq_one_letter_code
_entity_poly.pdbx_strand_id
1 'polypeptide(L)'
;TWLEREIGAEVENLANKTAIKEYHEHDFDHVLEVLKKNKNKISVDPSSRKTQELLEKHFTKSMLVLEPLKEKIKNTDNLIDQIVYKLYGLTEEDIEIVEGILNIS
;
A
#
# COMPACT_ATOMS: atom_id res chain seq x y z
N THR A 1 -11.91 1.30 -11.42
CA THR A 1 -11.22 2.29 -10.56
C THR A 1 -10.74 3.47 -11.42
N TRP A 2 -10.06 4.49 -10.86
CA TRP A 2 -9.46 5.54 -11.70
C TRP A 2 -8.43 4.95 -12.68
N LEU A 3 -7.64 3.97 -12.21
CA LEU A 3 -6.60 3.31 -12.98
C LEU A 3 -7.14 2.55 -14.18
N GLU A 4 -8.21 1.77 -14.02
CA GLU A 4 -8.84 1.02 -15.12
C GLU A 4 -9.34 1.92 -16.25
N ARG A 5 -9.82 3.13 -15.91
CA ARG A 5 -10.21 4.14 -16.90
C ARG A 5 -9.00 4.71 -17.65
N GLU A 6 -7.90 4.94 -16.95
CA GLU A 6 -6.67 5.47 -17.56
C GLU A 6 -5.99 4.43 -18.46
N ILE A 7 -5.91 3.16 -18.04
CA ILE A 7 -5.22 2.12 -18.81
C ILE A 7 -6.12 1.44 -19.85
N GLY A 8 -7.43 1.67 -19.79
CA GLY A 8 -8.40 1.08 -20.72
C GLY A 8 -8.47 -0.45 -20.65
N ALA A 9 -8.22 -1.03 -19.48
CA ALA A 9 -8.25 -2.46 -19.23
C ALA A 9 -8.70 -2.75 -17.79
N GLU A 10 -9.43 -3.86 -17.61
CA GLU A 10 -9.78 -4.35 -16.28
C GLU A 10 -8.56 -4.94 -15.59
N VAL A 11 -8.36 -4.59 -14.30
CA VAL A 11 -7.21 -5.07 -13.52
C VAL A 11 -7.20 -6.59 -13.41
N GLU A 12 -8.37 -7.24 -13.41
CA GLU A 12 -8.50 -8.70 -13.33
C GLU A 12 -7.80 -9.46 -14.46
N ASN A 13 -7.67 -8.83 -15.63
CA ASN A 13 -7.09 -9.45 -16.82
C ASN A 13 -5.56 -9.24 -16.92
N LEU A 14 -4.98 -8.49 -15.98
CA LEU A 14 -3.56 -8.15 -15.96
C LEU A 14 -2.74 -9.18 -15.17
N ALA A 15 -1.51 -9.40 -15.62
CA ALA A 15 -0.53 -10.14 -14.84
C ALA A 15 -0.14 -9.33 -13.59
N ASN A 16 0.09 -10.02 -12.48
CA ASN A 16 0.38 -9.43 -11.17
C ASN A 16 -0.70 -8.43 -10.69
N LYS A 17 -1.98 -8.75 -10.94
CA LYS A 17 -3.14 -7.94 -10.56
C LYS A 17 -3.20 -7.59 -9.06
N THR A 18 -2.65 -8.44 -8.18
CA THR A 18 -2.58 -8.16 -6.74
C THR A 18 -1.75 -6.90 -6.47
N ALA A 19 -0.55 -6.78 -7.04
CA ALA A 19 0.28 -5.58 -6.91
C ALA A 19 -0.41 -4.31 -7.46
N ILE A 20 -1.28 -4.46 -8.47
CA ILE A 20 -2.06 -3.34 -9.00
C ILE A 20 -3.22 -2.96 -8.05
N LYS A 21 -3.89 -3.94 -7.43
CA LYS A 21 -4.94 -3.71 -6.43
C LYS A 21 -4.38 -3.10 -5.14
N GLU A 22 -3.21 -3.57 -4.74
CA GLU A 22 -2.47 -3.16 -3.56
C GLU A 22 -1.40 -2.12 -3.91
N TYR A 23 -1.63 -1.30 -4.95
CA TYR A 23 -0.65 -0.31 -5.41
C TYR A 23 -0.17 0.66 -4.31
N HIS A 24 -0.98 0.85 -3.26
CA HIS A 24 -0.68 1.71 -2.12
C HIS A 24 0.32 1.09 -1.14
N GLU A 25 0.66 -0.19 -1.30
CA GLU A 25 1.74 -0.90 -0.60
C GLU A 25 3.05 -0.92 -1.39
N HIS A 26 3.09 -0.27 -2.55
CA HIS A 26 4.23 -0.25 -3.46
C HIS A 26 4.59 1.18 -3.85
N ASP A 27 5.84 1.38 -4.28
CA ASP A 27 6.24 2.63 -4.92
C ASP A 27 5.70 2.73 -6.36
N PHE A 28 5.74 3.94 -6.91
CA PHE A 28 5.26 4.20 -8.26
C PHE A 28 6.04 3.40 -9.31
N ASP A 29 7.35 3.23 -9.12
CA ASP A 29 8.22 2.50 -10.05
C ASP A 29 7.80 1.03 -10.17
N HIS A 30 7.50 0.37 -9.05
CA HIS A 30 7.01 -1.00 -9.03
C HIS A 30 5.68 -1.13 -9.79
N VAL A 31 4.74 -0.22 -9.54
CA VAL A 31 3.44 -0.19 -10.23
C VAL A 31 3.65 0.03 -11.73
N LEU A 32 4.54 0.94 -12.11
CA LEU A 32 4.87 1.24 -13.49
C LEU A 32 5.50 0.03 -14.21
N GLU A 33 6.39 -0.70 -13.55
CA GLU A 33 6.99 -1.92 -14.09
C GLU A 33 5.94 -3.03 -14.32
N VAL A 34 4.97 -3.17 -13.40
CA VAL A 34 3.84 -4.08 -13.60
C VAL A 34 2.98 -3.68 -14.80
N LEU A 35 2.73 -2.38 -15.00
CA LEU A 35 1.99 -1.88 -16.16
C LEU A 35 2.77 -2.08 -17.47
N LYS A 36 4.09 -1.86 -17.49
CA LYS A 36 4.96 -2.13 -18.65
C LYS A 36 4.94 -3.59 -19.06
N LYS A 37 4.94 -4.53 -18.11
CA LYS A 37 4.79 -5.97 -18.39
C LYS A 37 3.44 -6.30 -19.04
N ASN A 38 2.43 -5.49 -18.79
CA ASN A 38 1.08 -5.62 -19.34
C ASN A 38 0.82 -4.72 -20.56
N LYS A 39 1.82 -4.07 -21.16
CA LYS A 39 1.67 -3.09 -22.26
C LYS A 39 0.80 -3.56 -23.44
N ASN A 40 0.78 -4.87 -23.74
CA ASN A 40 -0.01 -5.42 -24.86
C ASN A 40 -1.50 -5.61 -24.51
N LYS A 41 -1.87 -5.47 -23.24
CA LYS A 41 -3.24 -5.63 -22.72
C LYS A 41 -3.89 -4.31 -22.33
N ILE A 42 -3.13 -3.21 -22.35
CA ILE A 42 -3.59 -1.88 -21.98
C ILE A 42 -3.61 -0.98 -23.21
N SER A 43 -4.49 0.01 -23.19
CA SER A 43 -4.73 0.91 -24.32
C SER A 43 -3.75 2.10 -24.38
N VAL A 44 -2.95 2.29 -23.33
CA VAL A 44 -1.95 3.37 -23.21
C VAL A 44 -0.54 2.82 -23.22
N ASP A 45 0.42 3.58 -23.75
CA ASP A 45 1.84 3.21 -23.65
C ASP A 45 2.41 3.65 -22.29
N PRO A 46 2.72 2.72 -21.37
CA PRO A 46 3.28 3.02 -20.06
C PRO A 46 4.76 3.45 -20.13
N SER A 47 5.42 3.26 -21.28
CA SER A 47 6.80 3.75 -21.50
C SER A 47 6.83 5.20 -21.95
N SER A 48 5.69 5.76 -22.38
CA SER A 48 5.63 7.14 -22.83
C SER A 48 5.66 8.11 -21.65
N ARG A 49 6.44 9.18 -21.78
CA ARG A 49 6.59 10.21 -20.76
C ARG A 49 5.25 10.82 -20.33
N LYS A 50 4.38 11.14 -21.29
CA LYS A 50 3.06 11.72 -21.03
C LYS A 50 2.20 10.80 -20.15
N THR A 51 2.22 9.50 -20.41
CA THR A 51 1.49 8.52 -19.60
C THR A 51 2.10 8.39 -18.21
N GLN A 52 3.42 8.35 -18.09
CA GLN A 52 4.10 8.27 -16.79
C GLN A 52 3.77 9.48 -15.91
N GLU A 53 3.91 10.70 -16.44
CA GLU A 53 3.58 11.94 -15.70
C GLU A 53 2.12 11.95 -15.24
N LEU A 54 1.19 11.47 -16.09
CA LEU A 54 -0.23 11.38 -15.75
C LEU A 54 -0.48 10.35 -14.64
N LEU A 55 0.07 9.15 -14.78
CA LEU A 55 -0.10 8.07 -13.81
C LEU A 55 0.54 8.43 -12.46
N GLU A 56 1.72 9.03 -12.47
CA GLU A 56 2.42 9.49 -11.26
C GLU A 56 1.60 10.55 -10.54
N LYS A 57 1.08 11.53 -11.27
CA LYS A 57 0.20 12.56 -10.69
C LYS A 57 -1.03 11.95 -9.99
N HIS A 58 -1.68 10.97 -10.61
CA HIS A 58 -2.83 10.30 -10.01
C HIS A 58 -2.43 9.43 -8.81
N PHE A 59 -1.31 8.72 -8.93
CA PHE A 59 -0.73 7.91 -7.85
C PHE A 59 -0.42 8.77 -6.63
N THR A 60 0.38 9.83 -6.78
CA THR A 60 0.75 10.74 -5.69
C THR A 60 -0.48 11.39 -5.07
N LYS A 61 -1.45 11.84 -5.89
CA LYS A 61 -2.70 12.40 -5.37
C LYS A 61 -3.47 11.40 -4.51
N SER A 62 -3.47 10.12 -4.88
CA SER A 62 -4.11 9.07 -4.10
C SER A 62 -3.34 8.80 -2.79
N MET A 63 -2.01 8.71 -2.87
CA MET A 63 -1.15 8.48 -1.70
C MET A 63 -1.27 9.58 -0.64
N LEU A 64 -1.38 10.85 -1.05
CA LEU A 64 -1.63 11.97 -0.13
C LEU A 64 -2.91 11.82 0.71
N VAL A 65 -3.89 11.06 0.21
CA VAL A 65 -5.12 10.75 0.96
C VAL A 65 -4.95 9.49 1.79
N LEU A 66 -4.25 8.47 1.27
CA LEU A 66 -4.10 7.17 1.91
C LEU A 66 -3.10 7.19 3.08
N GLU A 67 -1.99 7.90 2.95
CA GLU A 67 -0.93 7.92 3.97
C GLU A 67 -1.44 8.40 5.34
N PRO A 68 -2.17 9.52 5.47
CA PRO A 68 -2.70 9.95 6.77
C PRO A 68 -3.74 8.98 7.34
N LEU A 69 -4.47 8.26 6.47
CA LEU A 69 -5.45 7.27 6.92
C LEU A 69 -4.75 6.02 7.48
N LYS A 70 -3.70 5.55 6.80
CA LYS A 70 -2.84 4.45 7.29
C LYS A 70 -2.20 4.80 8.64
N GLU A 71 -1.70 6.03 8.76
CA GLU A 71 -1.11 6.50 10.02
C GLU A 71 -2.15 6.51 11.15
N LYS A 72 -3.38 6.99 10.89
CA LYS A 72 -4.46 6.96 11.87
C LYS A 72 -4.85 5.54 12.29
N ILE A 73 -4.89 4.60 11.35
CA ILE A 73 -5.18 3.19 11.64
C ILE A 73 -4.08 2.64 12.57
N LYS A 74 -2.81 2.80 12.19
CA LYS A 74 -1.67 2.38 13.01
C LYS A 74 -1.70 2.99 14.42
N ASN A 75 -1.99 4.29 14.53
CA ASN A 75 -2.09 4.96 15.82
C ASN A 75 -3.26 4.43 16.66
N THR A 76 -4.35 4.03 16.01
CA THR A 76 -5.50 3.42 16.69
C THR A 76 -5.15 2.02 17.17
N ASP A 77 -4.48 1.22 16.36
CA ASP A 77 -4.02 -0.13 16.74
C ASP A 77 -3.06 -0.05 17.93
N ASN A 78 -2.07 0.85 17.90
CA ASN A 78 -1.17 1.10 19.03
C ASN A 78 -1.93 1.51 20.31
N LEU A 79 -2.99 2.31 20.17
CA LEU A 79 -3.82 2.70 21.31
C LEU A 79 -4.62 1.51 21.86
N ILE A 80 -5.11 0.64 20.97
CA ILE A 80 -5.79 -0.60 21.35
C ILE A 80 -4.82 -1.48 22.15
N ASP A 81 -3.58 -1.67 21.68
CA ASP A 81 -2.56 -2.46 22.38
C ASP A 81 -2.29 -1.89 23.78
N GLN A 82 -2.10 -0.57 23.90
CA GLN A 82 -1.92 0.08 25.20
C GLN A 82 -3.11 -0.11 26.15
N ILE A 83 -4.34 -0.11 25.63
CA ILE A 83 -5.55 -0.37 26.42
C ILE A 83 -5.57 -1.83 26.86
N VAL A 84 -5.28 -2.78 25.96
CA VAL A 84 -5.20 -4.22 26.26
C VAL A 84 -4.15 -4.47 27.36
N TYR A 85 -2.95 -3.92 27.23
CA TYR A 85 -1.89 -4.05 28.25
C TYR A 85 -2.34 -3.55 29.62
N LYS A 86 -2.99 -2.38 29.66
CA LYS A 86 -3.53 -1.82 30.92
C LYS A 86 -4.65 -2.67 31.50
N LEU A 87 -5.54 -3.20 30.68
CA LEU A 87 -6.67 -4.04 31.14
C LEU A 87 -6.19 -5.36 31.76
N TYR A 88 -5.10 -5.94 31.23
CA TYR A 88 -4.51 -7.16 31.75
C TYR A 88 -3.42 -6.91 32.80
N GLY A 89 -3.07 -5.65 33.09
CA GLY A 89 -2.10 -5.28 34.10
C GLY A 89 -0.66 -5.68 33.76
N LEU A 90 -0.31 -5.70 32.47
CA LEU A 90 1.02 -6.07 32.00
C LEU A 90 2.06 -5.06 32.50
N THR A 91 3.19 -5.60 32.94
CA THR A 91 4.40 -4.84 33.24
C THR A 91 5.17 -4.49 31.96
N GLU A 92 6.16 -3.61 32.06
CA GLU A 92 7.06 -3.30 30.93
C GLU A 92 7.75 -4.57 30.40
N GLU A 93 8.15 -5.48 31.29
CA GLU A 93 8.73 -6.78 30.91
C GLU A 93 7.73 -7.66 30.14
N ASP A 94 6.47 -7.73 30.60
CA ASP A 94 5.44 -8.48 29.89
C ASP A 94 5.16 -7.90 28.49
N ILE A 95 5.18 -6.57 28.36
CA ILE A 95 5.00 -5.89 27.07
C ILE A 95 6.17 -6.19 26.14
N GLU A 96 7.41 -6.07 26.62
CA GLU A 96 8.61 -6.38 25.83
C GLU A 96 8.64 -7.83 25.35
N ILE A 97 8.10 -8.77 26.12
CA ILE A 97 7.92 -10.16 25.70
C ILE A 97 6.84 -10.27 24.61
N VAL A 98 5.68 -9.63 24.78
CA VAL A 98 4.58 -9.65 23.79
C VAL A 98 4.97 -9.00 22.47
N GLU A 99 5.71 -7.89 22.51
CA GLU A 99 6.22 -7.20 21.32
C GLU A 99 7.46 -7.89 20.71
N GLY A 100 7.99 -8.94 21.36
CA GLY A 100 9.16 -9.68 20.88
C GLY A 100 10.47 -8.90 20.94
N ILE A 101 10.54 -7.89 21.81
CA ILE A 101 11.73 -7.06 22.06
C ILE A 101 12.71 -7.81 22.97
N LEU A 102 12.19 -8.57 23.94
CA LEU A 102 12.96 -9.48 24.79
C LEU A 102 12.96 -10.89 24.18
N ASN A 103 14.05 -11.26 23.51
CA ASN A 103 14.29 -12.65 23.13
C ASN A 103 14.79 -13.44 24.34
N ILE A 104 13.87 -14.15 25.01
CA ILE A 104 14.24 -15.12 26.04
C ILE A 104 14.80 -16.35 25.31
N SER A 105 16.13 -16.50 25.36
CA SER A 105 16.86 -17.66 24.80
C SER A 105 16.85 -18.85 25.75
#